data_AF-A0A0U1DNP3-F1
#
_entry.id   AF-A0A0U1DNP3-F1
#
_cell.length_a   1.000
_cell.length_b   1.000
_cell.length_c   1.000
_cell.angle_alpha   90.00
_cell.angle_beta   90.00
_cell.angle_gamma   90.00
#
_symmetry.space_group_name_H-M   'P 1'
#
loop_
_entity.id
_entity.type
_entity.pdbx_description
1 polymer ?
#
loop_
_entity_poly.entity_id
_entity_poly.type
_entity_poly.pdbx_seq_one_letter_code
_entity_poly.pdbx_strand_id
1 'polypeptide(L)'
;MPETVSADAAIRTWWIDSRPDFIALRTALDDSQEALQQGNVEALKPACERMHDMAAVDLAAHLPTPDARLTAELTAATNDAHDAAHICLSTIGGAMISYRAEFDTDMDQAYKHMAAAREIIDRVVSNTRYA
;
A
#
# COMPACT_ATOMS: atom_id res chain seq x y z
N MET A 1 -11.14 -17.92 26.86
CA MET A 1 -10.81 -17.04 25.72
C MET A 1 -9.37 -16.51 25.85
N PRO A 2 -8.33 -17.33 25.59
CA PRO A 2 -6.92 -16.88 25.65
C PRO A 2 -6.32 -16.56 24.26
N GLU A 3 -6.89 -17.06 23.16
CA GLU A 3 -6.30 -16.97 21.82
C GLU A 3 -6.37 -15.56 21.20
N THR A 4 -7.40 -14.77 21.51
CA THR A 4 -7.60 -13.44 20.93
C THR A 4 -6.58 -12.41 21.41
N VAL A 5 -6.15 -12.50 22.68
CA VAL A 5 -5.13 -11.59 23.26
C VAL A 5 -3.76 -11.82 22.62
N SER A 6 -3.46 -13.08 22.25
CA SER A 6 -2.21 -13.44 21.58
C SER A 6 -2.17 -12.95 20.13
N ALA A 7 -3.29 -13.03 19.41
CA ALA A 7 -3.39 -12.54 18.03
C ALA A 7 -3.28 -11.01 17.96
N ASP A 8 -4.00 -10.30 18.83
CA ASP A 8 -3.93 -8.84 18.92
C ASP A 8 -2.52 -8.33 19.28
N ALA A 9 -1.82 -9.04 20.17
CA ALA A 9 -0.44 -8.71 20.51
C ALA A 9 0.52 -8.91 19.32
N ALA A 10 0.34 -10.00 18.55
CA ALA A 10 1.14 -10.26 17.36
C ALA A 10 0.93 -9.18 16.28
N ILE A 11 -0.33 -8.77 16.03
CA ILE A 11 -0.65 -7.69 15.09
C ILE A 11 -0.02 -6.37 15.55
N ARG A 12 -0.04 -6.04 16.85
CA ARG A 12 0.62 -4.83 17.38
C ARG A 12 2.13 -4.84 17.15
N THR A 13 2.80 -5.97 17.43
CA THR A 13 4.24 -6.11 17.21
C THR A 13 4.58 -5.98 15.74
N TRP A 14 3.85 -6.69 14.88
CA TRP A 14 4.01 -6.58 13.42
C TRP A 14 3.82 -5.13 12.95
N TRP A 15 2.77 -4.45 13.42
CA TRP A 15 2.50 -3.07 13.02
C TRP A 15 3.59 -2.08 13.45
N ILE A 16 4.22 -2.28 14.62
CA ILE A 16 5.32 -1.40 15.04
C ILE A 16 6.47 -1.45 14.04
N ASP A 17 6.77 -2.65 13.52
CA ASP A 17 7.86 -2.90 12.58
C ASP A 17 7.51 -2.45 11.15
N SER A 18 6.31 -2.78 10.67
CA SER A 18 5.88 -2.56 9.28
C SER A 18 5.27 -1.18 9.00
N ARG A 19 4.91 -0.40 10.04
CA ARG A 19 4.23 0.90 9.88
C ARG A 19 4.97 1.89 8.98
N PRO A 20 6.31 2.05 9.05
CA PRO A 20 7.01 2.97 8.17
C PRO A 20 6.77 2.67 6.68
N ASP A 21 6.85 1.41 6.29
CA ASP A 21 6.70 0.98 4.88
C ASP A 21 5.25 1.03 4.43
N PHE A 22 4.30 0.73 5.32
CA PHE A 22 2.87 0.96 5.05
C PHE A 22 2.58 2.44 4.77
N ILE A 23 3.13 3.35 5.57
CA ILE A 23 2.95 4.80 5.36
C ILE A 23 3.65 5.23 4.08
N ALA A 24 4.86 4.73 3.83
CA ALA A 24 5.64 5.07 2.64
C ALA A 24 4.94 4.64 1.34
N LEU A 25 4.33 3.45 1.29
CA LEU A 25 3.52 3.04 0.16
C LEU A 25 2.32 3.98 -0.06
N ARG A 26 1.60 4.34 1.02
CA ARG A 26 0.47 5.28 0.93
C ARG A 26 0.92 6.64 0.39
N THR A 27 2.02 7.15 0.89
CA THR A 27 2.60 8.42 0.40
C THR A 27 3.04 8.31 -1.05
N ALA A 28 3.62 7.20 -1.49
CA ALA A 28 4.02 7.03 -2.89
C ALA A 28 2.83 6.98 -3.85
N LEU A 29 1.72 6.36 -3.42
CA LEU A 29 0.45 6.41 -4.15
C LEU A 29 -0.05 7.87 -4.25
N ASP A 30 -0.08 8.60 -3.12
CA ASP A 30 -0.56 9.97 -3.06
C ASP A 30 0.30 10.91 -3.94
N ASP A 31 1.63 10.81 -3.83
CA ASP A 31 2.60 11.58 -4.62
C ASP A 31 2.44 11.30 -6.13
N SER A 32 2.25 10.03 -6.51
CA SER A 32 2.04 9.64 -7.91
C SER A 32 0.75 10.24 -8.47
N GLN A 33 -0.32 10.17 -7.70
CA GLN A 33 -1.62 10.72 -8.08
C GLN A 33 -1.57 12.26 -8.18
N GLU A 34 -0.95 12.93 -7.21
CA GLU A 34 -0.80 14.38 -7.21
C GLU A 34 0.05 14.86 -8.40
N ALA A 35 1.21 14.23 -8.63
CA ALA A 35 2.08 14.57 -9.74
C ALA A 35 1.37 14.40 -11.09
N LEU A 36 0.58 13.32 -11.25
CA LEU A 36 -0.22 13.09 -12.44
C LEU A 36 -1.29 14.17 -12.63
N GLN A 37 -2.02 14.55 -11.57
CA GLN A 37 -3.04 15.59 -11.60
C GLN A 37 -2.48 16.97 -11.96
N GLN A 38 -1.26 17.27 -11.49
CA GLN A 38 -0.56 18.52 -11.77
C GLN A 38 0.14 18.54 -13.15
N GLY A 39 0.20 17.39 -13.85
CA GLY A 39 1.02 17.25 -15.05
C GLY A 39 2.52 17.42 -14.78
N ASN A 40 2.95 17.16 -13.54
CA ASN A 40 4.34 17.34 -13.10
C ASN A 40 5.15 16.07 -13.39
N VAL A 41 5.66 15.97 -14.62
CA VAL A 41 6.43 14.81 -15.08
C VAL A 41 7.71 14.60 -14.27
N GLU A 42 8.36 15.68 -13.82
CA GLU A 42 9.59 15.60 -13.02
C GLU A 42 9.35 14.94 -11.66
N ALA A 43 8.19 15.19 -11.04
CA ALA A 43 7.79 14.54 -9.78
C ALA A 43 7.16 13.14 -10.01
N LEU A 44 6.51 12.91 -11.15
CA LEU A 44 5.78 11.68 -11.40
C LEU A 44 6.69 10.45 -11.49
N LYS A 45 7.82 10.55 -12.20
CA LYS A 45 8.76 9.44 -12.34
C LYS A 45 9.27 8.90 -10.99
N PRO A 46 9.90 9.72 -10.12
CA PRO A 46 10.39 9.23 -8.84
C PRO A 46 9.27 8.77 -7.90
N ALA A 47 8.06 9.32 -8.02
CA ALA A 47 6.90 8.85 -7.24
C ALA A 47 6.49 7.43 -7.66
N CYS A 48 6.42 7.15 -8.97
CA CYS A 48 6.09 5.82 -9.48
C CYS A 48 7.21 4.80 -9.21
N GLU A 49 8.49 5.19 -9.26
CA GLU A 49 9.62 4.33 -8.85
C GLU A 49 9.51 3.97 -7.36
N ARG A 50 9.20 4.95 -6.49
CA ARG A 50 8.98 4.69 -5.07
C ARG A 50 7.77 3.79 -4.83
N MET A 51 6.67 4.02 -5.55
CA MET A 51 5.48 3.19 -5.44
C MET A 51 5.78 1.73 -5.80
N HIS A 52 6.54 1.49 -6.87
CA HIS A 52 7.02 0.17 -7.24
C HIS A 52 7.84 -0.48 -6.11
N ASP A 53 8.87 0.21 -5.60
CA ASP A 53 9.78 -0.38 -4.61
C ASP A 53 9.06 -0.68 -3.28
N MET A 54 8.22 0.26 -2.81
CA MET A 54 7.44 0.06 -1.58
C MET A 54 6.47 -1.12 -1.72
N ALA A 55 5.86 -1.29 -2.88
CA ALA A 55 4.90 -2.36 -3.14
C ALA A 55 5.57 -3.72 -3.33
N ALA A 56 6.65 -3.77 -4.11
CA ALA A 56 7.31 -5.01 -4.52
C ALA A 56 8.30 -5.56 -3.48
N VAL A 57 8.92 -4.66 -2.71
CA VAL A 57 10.06 -4.99 -1.86
C VAL A 57 9.70 -4.74 -0.40
N ASP A 58 9.50 -3.47 -0.02
CA ASP A 58 9.56 -3.10 1.39
C ASP A 58 8.31 -3.55 2.16
N LEU A 59 7.10 -3.17 1.74
CA LEU A 59 5.88 -3.62 2.42
C LEU A 59 5.65 -5.13 2.22
N ALA A 60 5.99 -5.67 1.05
CA ALA A 60 5.88 -7.09 0.75
C ALA A 60 6.77 -7.97 1.66
N ALA A 61 7.92 -7.46 2.10
CA ALA A 61 8.82 -8.17 3.02
C ALA A 61 8.19 -8.44 4.39
N HIS A 62 7.15 -7.69 4.76
CA HIS A 62 6.40 -7.86 6.01
C HIS A 62 5.25 -8.87 5.90
N LEU A 63 5.07 -9.52 4.75
CA LEU A 63 4.02 -10.52 4.52
C LEU A 63 4.55 -11.96 4.66
N PRO A 64 3.72 -12.92 5.14
CA PRO A 64 2.36 -12.73 5.63
C PRO A 64 2.32 -12.03 6.99
N THR A 65 1.22 -11.34 7.26
CA THR A 65 0.97 -10.75 8.59
C THR A 65 0.40 -11.81 9.54
N PRO A 66 0.37 -11.56 10.86
CA PRO A 66 -0.26 -12.46 11.82
C PRO A 66 -1.78 -12.66 11.64
N ASP A 67 -2.45 -11.82 10.84
CA ASP A 67 -3.87 -11.94 10.51
C ASP A 67 -4.04 -12.26 9.01
N ALA A 68 -4.78 -13.33 8.72
CA ALA A 68 -4.94 -13.80 7.34
C ALA A 68 -5.72 -12.81 6.47
N ARG A 69 -6.68 -12.07 7.05
CA ARG A 69 -7.44 -11.06 6.31
C ARG A 69 -6.56 -9.84 6.05
N LEU A 70 -5.79 -9.38 7.03
CA LEU A 70 -4.82 -8.30 6.84
C LEU A 70 -3.79 -8.67 5.76
N THR A 71 -3.34 -9.92 5.74
CA THR A 71 -2.46 -10.42 4.68
C THR A 71 -3.11 -10.33 3.31
N ALA A 72 -4.38 -10.74 3.18
CA ALA A 72 -5.09 -10.69 1.91
C ALA A 72 -5.26 -9.25 1.40
N GLU A 73 -5.67 -8.32 2.27
CA GLU A 73 -5.82 -6.90 1.90
C GLU A 73 -4.47 -6.30 1.50
N LEU A 74 -3.40 -6.53 2.25
CA LEU A 74 -2.09 -5.98 1.91
C LEU A 74 -1.49 -6.60 0.65
N THR A 75 -1.70 -7.89 0.41
CA THR A 75 -1.26 -8.54 -0.83
C THR A 75 -1.96 -7.94 -2.04
N ALA A 76 -3.27 -7.70 -1.94
CA ALA A 76 -4.02 -7.04 -3.01
C ALA A 76 -3.50 -5.61 -3.23
N ALA A 77 -3.37 -4.82 -2.16
CA ALA A 77 -2.85 -3.46 -2.23
C ALA A 77 -1.46 -3.36 -2.87
N THR A 78 -0.53 -4.25 -2.50
CA THR A 78 0.82 -4.26 -3.08
C THR A 78 0.80 -4.68 -4.54
N ASN A 79 -0.04 -5.63 -4.94
CA ASN A 79 -0.13 -6.03 -6.34
C ASN A 79 -0.69 -4.88 -7.20
N ASP A 80 -1.80 -4.28 -6.78
CA ASP A 80 -2.41 -3.18 -7.52
C ASP A 80 -1.47 -1.97 -7.61
N ALA A 81 -0.77 -1.62 -6.51
CA ALA A 81 0.20 -0.52 -6.53
C ALA A 81 1.42 -0.83 -7.43
N HIS A 82 1.86 -2.10 -7.47
CA HIS A 82 2.95 -2.54 -8.34
C HIS A 82 2.55 -2.44 -9.82
N ASP A 83 1.36 -2.91 -10.17
CA ASP A 83 0.84 -2.86 -11.53
C ASP A 83 0.64 -1.41 -11.99
N ALA A 84 0.07 -0.56 -11.14
CA ALA A 84 -0.03 0.88 -11.38
C ALA A 84 1.34 1.54 -11.61
N ALA A 85 2.36 1.16 -10.82
CA ALA A 85 3.71 1.67 -11.00
C ALA A 85 4.30 1.29 -12.36
N HIS A 86 4.12 0.05 -12.79
CA HIS A 86 4.57 -0.39 -14.11
C HIS A 86 3.86 0.34 -15.25
N ILE A 87 2.55 0.58 -15.15
CA ILE A 87 1.81 1.36 -16.15
C ILE A 87 2.34 2.80 -16.21
N CYS A 88 2.53 3.43 -15.05
CA CYS A 88 3.08 4.78 -14.95
C CYS A 88 4.47 4.88 -15.60
N LEU A 89 5.40 4.02 -15.21
CA LEU A 89 6.77 4.03 -15.69
C LEU A 89 6.86 3.68 -17.18
N SER A 90 6.02 2.77 -17.67
CA SER A 90 5.93 2.43 -19.10
C SER A 90 5.42 3.61 -19.93
N THR A 91 4.42 4.35 -19.41
CA THR A 91 3.89 5.54 -20.06
C THR A 91 4.95 6.65 -20.14
N ILE A 92 5.70 6.88 -19.05
CA ILE A 92 6.83 7.82 -19.03
C ILE A 92 7.92 7.40 -20.02
N GLY A 93 8.16 6.09 -20.16
CA GLY A 93 9.08 5.50 -21.13
C GLY A 93 8.64 5.62 -22.59
N GLY A 94 7.47 6.21 -22.87
CA GLY A 94 6.99 6.46 -24.23
C GLY A 94 6.18 5.31 -24.84
N ALA A 95 5.60 4.42 -24.03
CA ALA A 95 4.69 3.39 -24.53
C ALA A 95 3.55 4.02 -25.36
N MET A 96 3.34 3.49 -26.58
CA MET A 96 2.39 4.04 -27.54
C MET A 96 0.90 3.88 -27.15
N ILE A 97 0.61 3.01 -26.19
CA ILE A 97 -0.73 2.79 -25.63
C ILE A 97 -0.68 3.25 -24.18
N SER A 98 -1.37 4.35 -23.85
CA SER A 98 -1.52 4.78 -22.46
C SER A 98 -2.66 4.00 -21.80
N TYR A 99 -2.33 3.13 -20.83
CA TYR A 99 -3.30 2.37 -20.04
C TYR A 99 -3.87 3.21 -18.91
N ARG A 100 -4.29 4.45 -19.20
CA ARG A 100 -4.70 5.41 -18.15
C ARG A 100 -5.85 4.88 -17.30
N ALA A 101 -6.84 4.25 -17.91
CA ALA A 101 -7.98 3.70 -17.17
C ALA A 101 -7.58 2.52 -16.26
N GLU A 102 -6.57 1.75 -16.66
CA GLU A 102 -6.02 0.64 -15.87
C GLU A 102 -5.24 1.20 -14.67
N PHE A 103 -4.35 2.18 -14.92
CA PHE A 103 -3.67 2.92 -13.85
C PHE A 103 -4.66 3.50 -12.83
N ASP A 104 -5.68 4.24 -13.29
CA ASP A 104 -6.66 4.85 -12.39
C ASP A 104 -7.45 3.77 -11.59
N THR A 105 -7.69 2.59 -12.19
CA THR A 105 -8.35 1.46 -11.53
C THR A 105 -7.47 0.83 -10.46
N ASP A 106 -6.22 0.53 -10.80
CA ASP A 106 -5.26 -0.11 -9.90
C ASP A 106 -4.95 0.81 -8.70
N MET A 107 -4.77 2.11 -8.94
CA MET A 107 -4.61 3.10 -7.86
C MET A 107 -5.81 3.10 -6.90
N ASP A 108 -7.04 3.10 -7.44
CA ASP A 108 -8.26 3.08 -6.62
C ASP A 108 -8.40 1.78 -5.81
N GLN A 109 -8.07 0.62 -6.40
CA GLN A 109 -8.07 -0.66 -5.67
C GLN A 109 -6.97 -0.70 -4.60
N ALA A 110 -5.76 -0.24 -4.91
CA ALA A 110 -4.68 -0.13 -3.93
C ALA A 110 -5.10 0.70 -2.72
N TYR A 111 -5.71 1.87 -2.94
CA TYR A 111 -6.23 2.71 -1.86
C TYR A 111 -7.32 2.01 -1.03
N LYS A 112 -8.27 1.32 -1.68
CA LYS A 112 -9.34 0.59 -0.99
C LYS A 112 -8.78 -0.51 -0.10
N HIS A 113 -7.85 -1.29 -0.60
CA HIS A 113 -7.22 -2.38 0.14
C HIS A 113 -6.32 -1.86 1.28
N MET A 114 -5.57 -0.78 1.07
CA MET A 114 -4.83 -0.13 2.16
C MET A 114 -5.76 0.42 3.25
N ALA A 115 -6.90 1.00 2.88
CA ALA A 115 -7.90 1.47 3.84
C ALA A 115 -8.49 0.30 4.64
N ALA A 116 -8.86 -0.79 3.98
CA ALA A 116 -9.37 -2.00 4.64
C ALA A 116 -8.34 -2.62 5.60
N ALA A 117 -7.07 -2.71 5.18
CA ALA A 117 -5.96 -3.14 6.02
C ALA A 117 -5.83 -2.24 7.27
N ARG A 118 -5.92 -0.92 7.07
CA ARG A 118 -5.83 0.05 8.17
C ARG A 118 -6.98 -0.10 9.17
N GLU A 119 -8.20 -0.38 8.73
CA GLU A 119 -9.33 -0.64 9.62
C GLU A 119 -9.10 -1.86 10.53
N ILE A 120 -8.44 -2.90 10.02
CA ILE A 120 -8.10 -4.09 10.82
C ILE A 120 -7.07 -3.71 11.89
N ILE A 121 -6.01 -3.01 11.50
CA ILE A 121 -4.96 -2.53 12.40
C ILE A 121 -5.56 -1.65 13.50
N ASP A 122 -6.40 -0.67 13.14
CA ASP A 122 -6.97 0.31 14.05
C ASP A 122 -7.84 -0.33 15.14
N ARG A 123 -8.55 -1.44 14.86
CA ARG A 123 -9.30 -2.20 15.87
C ARG A 123 -8.40 -2.74 16.97
N VAL A 124 -7.17 -3.11 16.62
CA VAL A 124 -6.21 -3.75 17.52
C VAL A 124 -5.37 -2.71 18.28
N VAL A 125 -5.00 -1.60 17.64
CA VAL A 125 -4.17 -0.55 18.24
C VAL A 125 -4.98 0.49 19.04
N SER A 126 -6.25 0.73 18.68
CA SER A 126 -7.11 1.70 19.37
C SER A 126 -7.74 1.16 20.66
N ASN A 127 -7.80 -0.16 20.83
CA ASN A 127 -8.28 -0.82 22.05
C ASN A 127 -7.38 -0.58 23.29
N THR A 128 -6.28 0.17 23.14
CA THR A 128 -5.31 0.46 24.21
C THR A 128 -5.69 1.67 25.10
N ARG A 129 -6.87 2.28 24.94
CA ARG A 129 -7.30 3.44 25.77
C ARG A 129 -8.04 3.09 27.06
N TYR A 130 -8.31 1.81 27.36
CA TYR A 130 -9.05 1.37 28.55
C TYR A 130 -8.51 0.10 29.22
N ALA A 131 -7.19 -0.10 29.26
CA ALA A 131 -6.56 -1.13 30.08
C ALA A 131 -5.60 -0.49 31.09
#